data_AF-X6HGH4-F1
#
_entry.id   AF-X6HGH4-F1
#
_cell.length_a   1.000
_cell.length_b   1.000
_cell.length_c   1.000
_cell.angle_alpha   90.00
_cell.angle_beta   90.00
_cell.angle_gamma   90.00
#
_symmetry.space_group_name_H-M   'P 1'
#
loop_
_entity.id
_entity.type
_entity.pdbx_description
1 polymer ?
#
loop_
_entity_poly.entity_id
_entity_poly.type
_entity_poly.pdbx_seq_one_letter_code
_entity_poly.pdbx_strand_id
1 'polypeptide(L)' 'MASLPIATRDDLRPQRKRYHGQVFTLGEIEAVVAEFGMPGERWKTDPTMKYDKFIEVQVWDDRLINERLLQVDSPLSP' A
#
# COMPACT_ATOMS: atom_id res chain seq x y z
N MET A 1 -4.34 -5.57 6.20
CA MET A 1 -2.91 -5.32 6.46
C MET A 1 -2.17 -6.60 6.83
N ALA A 2 -1.76 -7.34 5.80
CA ALA A 2 -0.97 -8.57 5.87
C ALA A 2 0.40 -8.37 6.53
N SER A 3 1.00 -7.19 6.42
CA SER A 3 2.31 -6.88 7.00
C SER A 3 2.26 -6.29 8.42
N LEU A 4 1.07 -6.06 8.99
CA LEU A 4 0.92 -5.48 10.34
C LEU A 4 1.64 -6.30 11.43
N PRO A 5 1.59 -7.65 11.46
CA PRO A 5 2.31 -8.42 12.46
C PRO A 5 3.83 -8.24 12.40
N ILE A 6 4.39 -8.01 11.21
CA ILE A 6 5.83 -7.78 11.03
C ILE A 6 6.21 -6.45 11.68
N ALA A 7 5.38 -5.42 11.51
CA ALA A 7 5.59 -4.10 12.09
C ALA A 7 5.44 -4.05 13.61
N THR A 8 4.64 -4.94 14.22
CA THR A 8 4.28 -4.85 15.64
C THR A 8 4.94 -5.91 16.52
N ARG A 9 5.20 -7.12 16.03
CA ARG A 9 5.73 -8.21 16.87
C ARG A 9 7.25 -8.16 17.03
N ASP A 10 7.72 -8.29 18.26
CA ASP A 10 9.12 -8.12 18.61
C ASP A 10 10.06 -9.20 18.05
N ASP A 11 9.55 -10.41 17.84
CA ASP A 11 10.29 -11.52 17.24
C ASP A 11 10.60 -11.29 15.75
N LEU A 12 9.86 -10.38 15.11
CA LEU A 12 10.01 -10.05 13.68
C LEU A 12 10.79 -8.75 13.44
N ARG A 13 11.31 -8.10 14.49
CA ARG A 13 12.10 -6.86 14.39
C ARG A 13 13.22 -6.90 13.35
N PRO A 14 14.03 -7.97 13.25
CA PRO A 14 15.12 -8.01 12.28
C PRO A 14 14.68 -8.04 10.82
N GLN A 15 13.41 -8.37 10.53
CA GLN A 15 12.85 -8.40 9.19
C GLN A 15 11.93 -7.20 8.89
N ARG A 16 11.86 -6.23 9.81
CA ARG A 16 11.09 -5.00 9.60
C ARG A 16 11.78 -4.15 8.55
N LYS A 17 10.97 -3.72 7.59
CA LYS A 17 11.31 -2.67 6.63
C LYS A 17 10.34 -1.54 6.82
N ARG A 18 10.74 -0.36 6.35
CA ARG A 18 9.98 0.88 6.54
C ARG A 18 8.54 0.78 6.07
N TYR A 19 8.28 -0.02 5.02
CA TYR A 19 6.95 -0.17 4.43
C TYR A 19 6.03 -1.19 5.13
N HIS A 20 6.49 -1.94 6.13
CA HIS A 20 5.63 -2.90 6.82
C HIS A 20 4.64 -2.19 7.76
N GLY A 21 3.37 -2.64 7.75
CA GLY A 21 2.34 -2.10 8.63
C GLY A 21 1.87 -0.68 8.27
N GLN A 22 2.08 -0.24 7.03
CA GLN A 22 1.68 1.09 6.54
C GLN A 22 0.67 1.02 5.40
N VAL A 23 -0.16 2.05 5.27
CA VAL A 23 -1.01 2.32 4.11
C VAL A 23 -0.36 3.45 3.33
N PHE A 24 -0.39 3.37 2.01
CA PHE A 24 0.26 4.33 1.12
C PHE A 24 -0.75 4.99 0.20
N THR A 25 -0.58 6.29 0.01
CA THR A 25 -1.06 6.98 -1.19
C THR A 25 -0.31 6.48 -2.44
N LEU A 26 -0.82 6.80 -3.63
CA LEU A 26 -0.18 6.43 -4.89
C LEU A 26 1.28 6.92 -4.98
N GLY A 27 1.55 8.17 -4.61
CA GLY A 27 2.92 8.70 -4.65
C GLY A 27 3.85 8.06 -3.61
N GLU A 28 3.33 7.70 -2.43
CA GLU A 28 4.13 7.02 -1.41
C GLU A 28 4.50 5.59 -1.82
N ILE A 29 3.61 4.85 -2.49
CA ILE A 29 3.94 3.51 -2.99
C ILE A 29 4.99 3.58 -4.11
N GLU A 30 4.94 4.59 -4.98
CA GLU A 30 5.97 4.80 -6.00
C GLU A 30 7.36 4.99 -5.37
N ALA A 31 7.45 5.77 -4.29
CA ALA A 31 8.70 5.95 -3.55
C ALA A 31 9.21 4.65 -2.91
N VAL A 32 8.31 3.82 -2.35
CA VAL A 32 8.67 2.51 -1.80
C VAL A 32 9.21 1.59 -2.90
N VAL A 33 8.56 1.55 -4.06
CA VAL A 33 9.03 0.74 -5.21
C VAL A 33 10.38 1.24 -5.72
N ALA A 34 10.62 2.55 -5.75
CA ALA A 34 11.90 3.12 -6.15
C ALA A 34 13.04 2.74 -5.18
N GLU A 35 12.76 2.70 -3.88
CA GLU A 35 13.76 2.37 -2.85
C GLU A 35 14.02 0.85 -2.75
N PHE A 36 12.98 0.03 -2.78
CA PHE A 36 13.05 -1.40 -2.46
C PHE A 36 12.87 -2.33 -3.67
N GLY A 37 12.50 -1.76 -4.83
CA GLY A 37 12.17 -2.51 -6.04
C GLY A 37 10.76 -3.10 -6.02
N MET A 38 10.38 -3.71 -7.15
CA MET A 38 9.12 -4.46 -7.24
C MET A 38 9.21 -5.78 -6.46
N PRO A 39 8.09 -6.23 -5.84
CA PRO A 39 8.01 -7.58 -5.31
C PRO A 39 8.32 -8.60 -6.41
N GLY A 40 9.23 -9.53 -6.12
CA GLY A 40 9.68 -10.56 -7.04
C GLY A 40 9.94 -11.87 -6.34
N GLU A 41 10.50 -12.86 -7.03
CA GLU A 41 10.64 -14.22 -6.46
C GLU A 41 11.83 -14.40 -5.51
N ARG A 42 12.61 -13.34 -5.25
CA ARG A 42 13.82 -13.41 -4.41
C ARG A 42 13.55 -13.94 -3.00
N TRP A 43 12.34 -13.76 -2.47
CA TRP A 43 11.95 -14.34 -1.18
C TRP A 43 12.09 -15.88 -1.11
N LYS A 44 12.11 -16.58 -2.26
CA LYS A 44 12.30 -18.03 -2.34
C LYS A 44 13.74 -18.46 -2.03
N THR A 45 14.71 -17.60 -2.31
CA THR A 45 16.15 -17.93 -2.25
C THR A 45 16.94 -17.03 -1.31
N ASP A 46 16.43 -15.84 -0.98
CA ASP A 46 17.03 -14.84 -0.12
C ASP A 46 16.30 -14.78 1.23
N PRO A 47 16.90 -15.31 2.32
CA PRO A 47 16.28 -15.31 3.65
C PRO A 47 15.95 -13.91 4.17
N THR A 48 16.67 -12.87 3.71
CA THR A 48 16.42 -11.49 4.11
C THR A 48 15.12 -10.95 3.53
N MET A 49 14.62 -11.57 2.46
CA MET A 49 13.39 -11.20 1.76
C MET A 49 12.23 -12.13 2.07
N LYS A 50 12.36 -13.02 3.07
CA LYS A 50 11.36 -14.05 3.42
C LYS A 50 9.92 -13.53 3.54
N TYR A 51 9.75 -12.28 3.97
CA TYR A 51 8.46 -11.64 4.19
C TYR A 51 8.06 -10.64 3.09
N ASP A 52 8.91 -10.39 2.11
CA ASP A 52 8.72 -9.41 1.04
C ASP A 52 7.98 -10.00 -0.16
N LYS A 53 6.88 -10.69 0.10
CA LYS A 53 6.11 -11.40 -0.92
C LYS A 53 5.12 -10.47 -1.62
N PHE A 54 4.56 -9.55 -0.85
CA PHE A 54 3.48 -8.66 -1.27
C PHE A 54 3.68 -7.30 -0.61
N ILE A 55 3.36 -6.24 -1.33
CA ILE A 55 3.13 -4.92 -0.73
C ILE A 55 1.62 -4.70 -0.78
N GLU A 56 1.02 -4.30 0.35
CA GLU A 56 -0.40 -3.98 0.41
C GLU A 56 -0.58 -2.48 0.18
N VAL A 57 -1.41 -2.15 -0.80
CA VAL A 57 -1.72 -0.76 -1.17
C VAL A 57 -3.23 -0.61 -1.13
N GLN A 58 -3.71 0.43 -0.45
CA GLN A 58 -5.11 0.84 -0.55
C GLN A 58 -5.15 2.11 -1.40
N VAL A 59 -5.54 1.96 -2.67
CA VAL A 59 -5.75 3.10 -3.55
C VAL A 59 -7.20 3.52 -3.44
N TRP A 60 -7.43 4.72 -2.91
CA TRP A 60 -8.74 5.38 -2.97
C TRP A 60 -8.76 6.30 -4.18
N ASP A 61 -9.80 6.15 -5.00
CA ASP A 61 -10.10 7.03 -6.12
C ASP A 61 -11.43 7.74 -5.81
N ASP A 62 -11.33 9.02 -5.48
CA ASP A 62 -12.46 9.86 -5.12
C ASP A 62 -13.15 10.47 -6.34
N ARG A 63 -12.65 10.26 -7.57
CA ARG A 63 -13.23 10.82 -8.80
C ARG A 63 -14.71 10.49 -8.92
N LEU A 64 -15.10 9.24 -8.66
CA LEU A 64 -16.50 8.82 -8.72
C LEU A 64 -17.36 9.48 -7.62
N ILE A 65 -16.79 9.69 -6.43
CA ILE A 65 -17.48 10.38 -5.33
C ILE A 65 -17.70 11.84 -5.72
N ASN A 66 -16.66 12.50 -6.26
CA ASN A 66 -16.71 13.88 -6.70
C ASN A 66 -17.65 14.08 -7.89
N GLU A 67 -17.63 13.20 -8.89
CA GLU A 67 -18.59 13.21 -10.02
C GLU A 67 -20.04 13.15 -9.52
N ARG A 68 -20.32 12.32 -8.52
CA ARG A 68 -21.67 12.18 -7.96
C ARG A 68 -22.05 13.36 -7.09
N LEU A 69 -21.15 13.88 -6.24
CA LEU A 69 -21.42 15.08 -5.44
C LEU A 69 -21.69 16.31 -6.31
N LEU A 70 -20.93 16.48 -7.40
CA LEU A 70 -21.13 17.57 -8.37
C LEU A 70 -22.43 17.44 -9.19
N GLN A 71 -23.02 16.23 -9.28
CA GLN A 71 -24.34 16.03 -9.89
C GLN A 71 -25.50 16.39 -8.96
N VAL A 72 -25.32 16.35 -7.64
CA VAL A 72 -26.36 16.73 -6.66
C VAL A 72 -26.58 18.25 -6.64
N ASP A 73 -25.56 19.04 -6.99
CA ASP A 73 -25.66 20.50 -7.08
C ASP A 73 -26.17 21.02 -8.44
N SER A 74 -26.47 20.13 -9.40
CA SER A 74 -27.17 20.55 -10.61
C SER A 74 -28.66 20.67 -10.29
N PRO A 75 -29.25 21.88 -10.30
CA PRO A 75 -30.69 22.00 -10.12
C PRO A 75 -31.37 21.18 -11.21
N LEU A 76 -32.37 20.41 -10.82
CA LEU A 76 -33.30 19.74 -11.74
C LEU A 76 -33.76 20.79 -12.77
N SER A 77 -33.24 20.69 -13.99
CA SER A 77 -33.78 21.47 -15.09
C SER A 77 -35.21 20.99 -15.36
N PRO A 78 -36.19 21.91 -15.42
CA PRO A 78 -37.60 21.58 -15.68
C PRO A 78 -37.83 21.01 -17.08
#